data_AF-X1JAQ9-F1
#
_entry.id   AF-X1JAQ9-F1
#
_cell.length_a   1.000
_cell.length_b   1.000
_cell.length_c   1.000
_cell.angle_alpha   90.00
_cell.angle_beta   90.00
_cell.angle_gamma   90.00
#
_symmetry.space_group_name_H-M   'P 1'
#
loop_
_entity.id
_entity.type
_entity.pdbx_description
1 polymer ?
#
loop_
_entity_poly.entity_id
_entity_poly.type
_entity_poly.pdbx_seq_one_letter_code
_entity_poly.pdbx_strand_id
1 'polypeptide(L)'
;ILGASGLPVFAGARGELSHLAGPTGGYLIGFVVAAYLVGKVVERKDSSIWLILAMLAGTGVIYLLGGLRLAHFLRIGIKETLYLGVIPFLPGDILKFISVVLVYKLIRAKHRVSSS
;
A
#
# COMPACT_ATOMS: atom_id res chain seq x y z
N ILE A 1 11.08 1.00 -11.48
CA ILE A 1 12.06 1.31 -12.56
C ILE A 1 11.71 2.65 -13.22
N LEU A 2 10.52 2.81 -13.82
CA LEU A 2 10.11 4.05 -14.51
C LEU A 2 10.24 5.36 -13.68
N GLY A 3 9.89 5.36 -12.39
CA GLY A 3 10.06 6.54 -11.53
C GLY A 3 11.50 6.84 -11.07
N ALA A 4 12.39 5.84 -11.11
CA ALA A 4 13.82 6.05 -10.81
C ALA A 4 14.58 6.58 -12.04
N SER A 5 14.01 6.41 -13.24
CA SER A 5 14.56 6.87 -14.52
C SER A 5 14.21 8.34 -14.85
N GLY A 6 13.63 9.09 -13.93
CA GLY A 6 13.37 10.53 -14.10
C GLY A 6 11.98 10.90 -14.64
N LEU A 7 11.10 9.93 -14.88
CA LEU A 7 9.74 10.22 -15.36
C LEU A 7 8.85 10.74 -14.21
N PRO A 8 8.03 11.79 -14.44
CA PRO A 8 7.19 12.44 -13.41
C PRO A 8 5.95 11.59 -13.07
N VAL A 9 6.15 10.38 -12.57
CA VAL A 9 5.08 9.44 -12.17
C VAL A 9 4.69 9.55 -10.69
N PHE A 10 5.39 10.37 -9.91
CA PHE A 10 5.04 10.68 -8.52
C PHE A 10 4.12 11.90 -8.44
N ALA A 11 3.17 11.90 -7.49
CA ALA A 11 2.25 13.01 -7.26
C ALA A 11 3.03 14.32 -7.04
N GLY A 12 2.77 15.34 -7.87
CA GLY A 12 3.50 16.62 -7.86
C GLY A 12 4.45 16.85 -9.05
N ALA A 13 4.48 15.95 -10.05
CA ALA A 13 5.17 16.15 -11.33
C ALA A 13 6.68 16.49 -11.22
N ARG A 14 7.37 15.96 -10.21
CA ARG A 14 8.84 16.00 -10.11
C ARG A 14 9.37 14.58 -10.12
N GLY A 15 9.75 14.12 -11.31
CA GLY A 15 10.39 12.82 -11.56
C GLY A 15 11.82 12.83 -11.07
N GLU A 16 12.04 12.94 -9.76
CA GLU A 16 13.38 12.95 -9.21
C GLU A 16 13.54 11.84 -8.18
N LEU A 17 14.70 11.16 -8.25
CA LEU A 17 15.18 10.23 -7.24
C LEU A 17 15.17 10.86 -5.83
N SER A 18 15.16 12.20 -5.75
CA SER A 18 14.87 13.04 -4.58
C SER A 18 13.64 12.58 -3.78
N HIS A 19 12.60 12.06 -4.44
CA HIS A 19 11.39 11.60 -3.74
C HIS A 19 11.60 10.27 -2.99
N LEU A 20 12.47 9.40 -3.52
CA LEU A 20 12.96 8.22 -2.80
C LEU A 20 13.93 8.59 -1.67
N ALA A 21 14.60 9.74 -1.75
CA ALA A 21 15.44 10.32 -0.69
C ALA A 21 14.63 11.16 0.34
N GLY A 22 13.42 11.59 -0.02
CA GLY A 22 12.58 12.49 0.78
C GLY A 22 11.72 11.81 1.86
N PRO A 23 10.86 12.59 2.53
CA PRO A 23 10.06 12.15 3.68
C PRO A 23 9.05 11.04 3.35
N THR A 24 8.59 10.97 2.10
CA THR A 24 7.62 9.98 1.61
C THR A 24 8.27 8.71 1.05
N GLY A 25 9.60 8.68 0.90
CA GLY A 25 10.31 7.56 0.28
C GLY A 25 10.12 6.22 1.01
N GLY A 26 9.87 6.27 2.33
CA GLY A 26 9.61 5.07 3.14
C GLY A 26 8.31 4.36 2.76
N TYR A 27 7.29 5.11 2.34
CA TYR A 27 6.01 4.55 1.90
C TYR A 27 6.17 3.80 0.58
N LEU A 28 7.00 4.31 -0.34
CA LEU A 28 7.28 3.66 -1.62
C LEU A 28 7.97 2.30 -1.44
N ILE A 29 8.96 2.24 -0.55
CA ILE A 29 9.61 0.98 -0.17
C ILE A 29 8.58 0.05 0.50
N GLY A 30 7.77 0.59 1.40
CA GLY A 30 6.68 -0.12 2.06
C GLY A 30 5.68 -0.75 1.07
N PHE A 31 5.32 -0.05 -0.01
CA PHE A 31 4.42 -0.58 -1.04
C PHE A 31 5.01 -1.80 -1.75
N VAL A 32 6.31 -1.78 -2.08
CA VAL A 32 6.97 -2.93 -2.73
C VAL A 32 6.99 -4.14 -1.81
N VAL A 33 7.35 -3.93 -0.53
CA VAL A 33 7.37 -5.00 0.47
C VAL A 33 5.95 -5.54 0.71
N ALA A 34 4.96 -4.66 0.86
CA ALA A 34 3.57 -5.04 1.04
C ALA A 34 3.02 -5.83 -0.15
N ALA A 35 3.34 -5.43 -1.39
CA ALA A 35 2.92 -6.16 -2.59
C ALA A 35 3.47 -7.59 -2.61
N TYR A 36 4.75 -7.77 -2.25
CA TYR A 36 5.36 -9.10 -2.14
C TYR A 36 4.71 -9.96 -1.04
N LEU A 37 4.49 -9.38 0.15
CA LEU A 37 3.85 -10.09 1.26
C LEU A 37 2.42 -10.51 0.94
N VAL A 38 1.62 -9.59 0.39
CA VAL A 38 0.23 -9.87 0.02
C VAL A 38 0.16 -10.94 -1.07
N GLY A 39 0.96 -10.81 -2.13
CA GLY A 39 1.00 -11.79 -3.22
C GLY A 39 1.31 -13.20 -2.72
N LYS A 40 2.32 -13.33 -1.86
CA LYS A 40 2.75 -14.63 -1.30
C LYS A 40 1.69 -15.30 -0.42
N VAL A 41 0.87 -14.51 0.30
CA VAL A 41 -0.23 -15.05 1.12
C VAL A 41 -1.37 -15.52 0.23
N VAL A 42 -1.75 -14.72 -0.77
CA VAL A 42 -2.85 -15.02 -1.69
C VAL A 42 -2.56 -16.24 -2.56
N GLU A 43 -1.32 -16.42 -3.02
CA GLU A 43 -0.90 -17.63 -3.77
C GLU A 43 -1.08 -18.93 -2.97
N ARG A 44 -0.94 -18.87 -1.64
CA ARG A 44 -0.97 -20.06 -0.77
C ARG A 44 -2.34 -20.32 -0.17
N LYS A 45 -3.19 -19.30 -0.06
CA LYS A 45 -4.46 -19.33 0.66
C LYS A 45 -5.53 -18.63 -0.16
N ASP A 46 -6.33 -19.40 -0.89
CA ASP A 46 -7.51 -18.88 -1.58
C ASP A 46 -8.70 -18.78 -0.60
N SER A 47 -8.66 -17.75 0.24
CA SER A 47 -9.73 -17.48 1.20
C SER A 47 -9.82 -16.01 1.54
N SER A 48 -11.06 -15.52 1.61
CA SER A 48 -11.39 -14.12 1.88
C SER A 48 -10.77 -13.60 3.17
N ILE A 49 -10.68 -14.45 4.20
CA ILE A 49 -10.10 -14.07 5.50
C ILE A 49 -8.60 -13.80 5.37
N TRP A 50 -7.89 -14.66 4.62
CA TRP A 50 -6.45 -14.55 4.42
C TRP A 50 -6.11 -13.35 3.53
N LEU A 51 -6.96 -13.04 2.56
CA LEU A 51 -6.85 -11.83 1.74
C LEU A 51 -6.96 -10.56 2.60
N ILE A 52 -7.97 -10.46 3.47
CA ILE A 52 -8.15 -9.31 4.37
C ILE A 52 -6.97 -9.17 5.33
N LEU A 53 -6.54 -10.27 5.95
CA LEU A 53 -5.40 -10.27 6.86
C LEU A 53 -4.10 -9.86 6.15
N ALA A 54 -3.88 -10.35 4.93
CA ALA A 54 -2.74 -9.96 4.11
C ALA A 54 -2.74 -8.47 3.81
N MET A 55 -3.89 -7.90 3.43
CA MET A 55 -4.03 -6.46 3.18
C MET A 55 -3.77 -5.63 4.44
N LEU A 56 -4.33 -6.01 5.59
CA LEU A 56 -4.09 -5.32 6.86
C LEU A 56 -2.59 -5.35 7.23
N ALA A 57 -1.94 -6.51 7.09
CA ALA A 57 -0.51 -6.63 7.32
C ALA A 57 0.30 -5.77 6.34
N GLY A 58 -0.07 -5.75 5.06
CA GLY A 58 0.55 -4.92 4.04
C GLY A 58 0.44 -3.42 4.34
N THR A 59 -0.76 -2.94 4.68
CA THR A 59 -0.98 -1.55 5.11
C THR A 59 -0.17 -1.21 6.36
N GLY A 60 -0.11 -2.12 7.33
CA GLY A 60 0.73 -1.96 8.53
C GLY A 60 2.21 -1.79 8.19
N VAL A 61 2.74 -2.60 7.27
CA VAL A 61 4.13 -2.48 6.80
C VAL A 61 4.37 -1.15 6.09
N ILE A 62 3.42 -0.70 5.26
CA ILE A 62 3.52 0.59 4.57
C ILE A 62 3.60 1.74 5.58
N TYR A 63 2.72 1.76 6.57
CA TYR A 63 2.71 2.81 7.59
C TYR A 63 3.89 2.74 8.54
N LEU A 64 4.39 1.53 8.85
CA LEU A 64 5.57 1.37 9.68
C LEU A 64 6.82 1.93 8.96
N LEU A 65 7.09 1.47 7.74
CA LEU A 65 8.28 1.90 7.00
C LEU A 65 8.18 3.36 6.54
N GLY A 66 7.00 3.80 6.13
CA GLY A 66 6.72 5.19 5.79
C GLY A 66 6.81 6.13 6.99
N GLY A 67 6.13 5.78 8.09
CA GLY A 67 6.08 6.58 9.31
C GLY A 67 7.44 6.68 10.00
N LEU A 68 8.21 5.59 10.10
CA LEU A 68 9.56 5.62 10.67
C LEU A 68 10.47 6.57 9.91
N ARG A 69 10.41 6.53 8.57
CA ARG A 69 11.20 7.42 7.73
C ARG A 69 10.74 8.87 7.84
N LEU A 70 9.43 9.10 7.85
CA LEU A 70 8.85 10.44 7.99
C LEU A 70 9.24 11.09 9.32
N ALA A 71 9.10 10.34 10.41
CA ALA A 71 9.48 10.76 11.76
C ALA A 71 10.97 11.11 11.84
N HIS A 72 11.84 10.26 11.29
CA HIS A 72 13.28 10.48 11.28
C HIS A 72 13.67 11.69 10.41
N PHE A 73 13.08 11.84 9.23
CA PHE A 73 13.42 12.91 8.29
C PHE A 73 12.95 14.29 8.77
N LEU A 74 11.73 14.37 9.32
CA LEU A 74 11.16 15.63 9.80
C LEU A 74 11.47 15.92 11.29
N ARG A 75 12.07 14.96 12.01
CA ARG A 75 12.34 15.03 13.46
C ARG A 75 11.09 15.35 14.28
N ILE A 76 9.97 14.73 13.92
CA ILE A 76 8.66 14.95 14.52
C ILE A 76 8.27 13.81 15.46
N GLY A 77 7.32 14.07 16.37
CA GLY A 77 6.79 13.08 17.29
C GLY A 77 5.84 12.07 16.63
N ILE A 78 5.45 11.06 17.40
CA ILE A 78 4.51 10.00 16.95
C ILE A 78 3.16 10.60 16.52
N LYS A 79 2.67 11.62 17.23
CA LYS A 79 1.39 12.27 16.94
C LYS A 79 1.41 12.95 15.58
N GLU A 80 2.38 13.83 15.30
CA GLU A 80 2.52 14.45 13.98
C GLU A 80 2.77 13.40 12.89
N THR A 81 3.53 12.34 13.18
CA THR A 81 3.79 11.27 12.22
C THR A 81 2.50 10.56 11.79
N LEU A 82 1.57 10.32 12.72
CA LEU A 82 0.27 9.75 12.38
C LEU A 82 -0.59 10.75 11.59
N TYR A 83 -0.61 12.02 11.99
CA TYR A 83 -1.36 13.07 11.30
C TYR A 83 -0.90 13.26 9.85
N LEU A 84 0.41 13.36 9.62
CA LEU A 84 0.98 13.60 8.30
C LEU A 84 1.16 12.31 7.49
N GLY A 85 1.33 11.19 8.17
CA GLY A 85 1.75 9.93 7.57
C GLY A 85 0.66 8.87 7.45
N VAL A 86 -0.52 9.06 8.07
CA VAL A 86 -1.64 8.11 8.01
C VAL A 86 -2.89 8.75 7.44
N ILE A 87 -3.28 9.93 7.95
CA ILE A 87 -4.52 10.62 7.53
C ILE A 87 -4.60 10.82 6.00
N PRO A 88 -3.57 11.28 5.27
CA PRO A 88 -3.70 11.46 3.83
C PRO A 88 -3.85 10.15 3.04
N PHE A 89 -3.39 9.02 3.59
CA PHE A 89 -3.46 7.72 2.94
C PHE A 89 -4.75 6.96 3.25
N LEU A 90 -5.40 7.27 4.37
CA LEU A 90 -6.58 6.59 4.87
C LEU A 90 -7.75 6.54 3.86
N PRO A 91 -8.12 7.64 3.17
CA PRO A 91 -9.20 7.60 2.18
C PRO A 91 -8.89 6.65 1.02
N GLY A 92 -7.65 6.66 0.53
CA GLY A 92 -7.22 5.77 -0.54
C GLY A 92 -7.21 4.30 -0.12
N ASP A 93 -6.84 4.01 1.12
CA ASP A 93 -6.84 2.64 1.64
C ASP A 93 -8.25 2.10 1.87
N ILE A 94 -9.18 2.93 2.35
CA ILE A 94 -10.61 2.56 2.44
C ILE A 94 -11.16 2.19 1.05
N LEU A 95 -10.88 3.01 0.04
CA LEU A 95 -11.31 2.71 -1.34
C LEU A 95 -10.71 1.39 -1.83
N LYS A 96 -9.41 1.14 -1.60
CA LYS A 96 -8.77 -0.13 -1.97
C LYS A 96 -9.42 -1.33 -1.29
N PHE A 97 -9.73 -1.24 0.01
CA PHE A 97 -10.40 -2.30 0.74
C PHE A 97 -11.77 -2.61 0.13
N ILE A 98 -12.57 -1.58 -0.18
CA ILE A 98 -13.87 -1.75 -0.82
C ILE A 98 -13.71 -2.42 -2.20
N SER A 99 -12.77 -1.93 -3.03
CA SER A 99 -12.51 -2.47 -4.36
C SER A 99 -12.13 -3.95 -4.30
N VAL A 100 -11.25 -4.35 -3.38
CA VAL A 100 -10.83 -5.75 -3.25
C VAL A 100 -12.00 -6.65 -2.84
N VAL A 101 -12.81 -6.23 -1.87
CA VAL A 101 -13.98 -7.02 -1.45
C VAL A 101 -14.98 -7.18 -2.60
N LEU A 102 -15.23 -6.12 -3.38
CA LEU A 102 -16.12 -6.16 -4.53
C LEU A 102 -15.60 -7.09 -5.63
N VAL A 103 -14.34 -6.90 -6.04
CA VAL A 103 -13.70 -7.70 -7.10
C VAL A 103 -13.63 -9.18 -6.70
N TYR A 104 -13.24 -9.46 -5.45
CA TYR A 104 -13.18 -10.83 -4.95
C TYR A 104 -14.56 -11.51 -5.00
N LYS A 105 -15.64 -10.82 -4.57
CA LYS A 105 -17.01 -11.36 -4.67
C LYS A 105 -17.43 -11.61 -6.11
N LEU A 106 -17.13 -10.69 -7.04
CA LEU A 106 -17.49 -10.81 -8.46
C LEU A 106 -16.78 -12.00 -9.13
N ILE A 107 -15.48 -12.15 -8.90
CA ILE A 107 -14.69 -13.28 -9.45
C ILE A 107 -15.25 -14.61 -8.94
N ARG A 108 -15.54 -14.71 -7.64
CA ARG A 108 -16.08 -15.94 -7.05
C ARG A 108 -17.50 -16.26 -7.53
N ALA A 109 -18.34 -15.24 -7.73
CA ALA A 109 -19.68 -15.41 -8.28
C ALA A 109 -19.64 -15.96 -9.72
N LYS A 110 -18.75 -15.41 -10.57
CA LYS A 110 -18.55 -15.88 -11.94
C LYS A 110 -18.04 -17.32 -12.00
N HIS A 111 -17.08 -17.68 -11.14
CA HIS A 111 -16.58 -19.06 -11.07
C HIS A 111 -17.64 -20.08 -10.63
N ARG A 112 -18.58 -19.70 -9.74
CA ARG A 112 -19.68 -20.59 -9.33
C ARG A 112 -20.70 -20.86 -10.44
N VAL A 113 -20.97 -19.87 -11.28
CA VAL A 113 -21.96 -19.98 -12.36
C VAL A 113 -21.41 -20.78 -13.55
N SER A 114 -20.11 -20.71 -13.83
CA SER A 114 -19.48 -21.45 -14.94
C SER A 114 -19.27 -22.95 -14.66
N SER A 115 -19.46 -23.40 -13.43
CA SER A 115 -19.31 -24.80 -12.99
C SER A 115 -20.65 -25.51 -12.74
N SER A 116 -21.77 -24.91 -13.17
CA SER A 116 -23.13 -25.48 -13.13
C SER A 116 -23.63 -25.69 -14.55
#